data_AF-A0A504X9J7-F1
#
_entry.id   AF-A0A504X9J7-F1
#
_cell.length_a   1.000
_cell.length_b   1.000
_cell.length_c   1.000
_cell.angle_alpha   90.00
_cell.angle_beta   90.00
_cell.angle_gamma   90.00
#
_symmetry.space_group_name_H-M   'P 1'
#
loop_
_entity.id
_entity.type
_entity.pdbx_description
1 polymer ?
#
loop_
_entity_poly.entity_id
_entity_poly.type
_entity_poly.pdbx_seq_one_letter_code
_entity_poly.pdbx_strand_id
1 'polypeptide(L)'
;MLEDAMWLPDEREYFFERDPGVFRFIHNYLRYGEVHLPTGFCGPLLEKELDEWGIPLGLDIQRCCLGPVISSKFKVDSLRKFENHLEPDIIKPSYWIHSPRWQAFRAKVWQVIDVAPRVIHQSTMKHRGSTDSNAFSITSRYDYPSRKVSASDDCLNDDDDDGVEAQSTGRDFSRSLANSVLKNQSLRLPLQSGEGLNQLLAVQPRLIISSLSTREKLIMRWARRLYVTYETLIVTAAVLVFMLSTVDQYRIPIRTDGSSPEVENSTQNTGTNRTSITLPIPSIVKMDVFFSITITIDVLTRMVFCPAIRPWLFSLYTLIDILSLVPFYCELILYEMIHHKAFVNAEDWLVRLMSIEGYVVILKVFVVLRLFRVLRRHRGTRVLLYTIRTTFLDMCIIVILILESALFFGAAIYFTDDNFNNIPRGFWWALITMSTVGYGDLVPTHTVGYVVAMICVITGTLLMSYTIPVLVNHFILYYDHADQLAMVKQMHRSAKRKARSRNMSKYAQKALSSARVLMNNTLNNAVAKVNSTIQLSARTMEVKDPGLVVEKKQRAVSEDNLSMGTN
;
A
#
# COMPACT_ATOMS: atom_id res chain seq x y z
N MET A 1 -31.65 -10.10 -27.61
CA MET A 1 -31.46 -8.84 -28.37
C MET A 1 -32.65 -7.89 -28.28
N LEU A 2 -33.89 -8.34 -28.53
CA LEU A 2 -35.07 -7.45 -28.58
C LEU A 2 -35.83 -7.28 -27.25
N GLU A 3 -35.36 -7.89 -26.15
CA GLU A 3 -36.08 -7.88 -24.87
C GLU A 3 -36.20 -6.48 -24.25
N ASP A 4 -35.24 -5.60 -24.51
CA ASP A 4 -35.22 -4.21 -24.02
C ASP A 4 -35.76 -3.20 -25.05
N ALA A 5 -36.22 -3.66 -26.22
CA ALA A 5 -36.63 -2.79 -27.31
C ALA A 5 -38.06 -2.28 -27.10
N MET A 6 -38.27 -0.97 -27.17
CA MET A 6 -39.61 -0.39 -27.17
C MET A 6 -40.15 -0.38 -28.60
N TRP A 7 -41.21 -1.15 -28.85
CA TRP A 7 -41.91 -1.11 -30.14
C TRP A 7 -42.79 0.13 -30.24
N LEU A 8 -42.54 0.96 -31.26
CA LEU A 8 -43.34 2.14 -31.59
C LEU A 8 -44.27 1.78 -32.77
N PRO A 9 -45.55 1.42 -32.52
CA PRO A 9 -46.44 0.89 -33.54
C PRO A 9 -46.81 1.92 -34.62
N ASP A 10 -46.85 3.20 -34.27
CA ASP A 10 -47.21 4.29 -35.18
C ASP A 10 -46.15 4.51 -36.26
N GLU A 11 -44.86 4.33 -35.91
CA GLU A 11 -43.72 4.50 -36.82
C GLU A 11 -43.21 3.18 -37.40
N ARG A 12 -43.65 2.04 -36.84
CA ARG A 12 -43.18 0.68 -37.15
C ARG A 12 -41.66 0.49 -36.89
N GLU A 13 -41.15 1.12 -35.84
CA GLU A 13 -39.73 1.09 -35.47
C GLU A 13 -39.51 0.51 -34.05
N TYR A 14 -38.32 -0.04 -33.84
CA TYR A 14 -37.85 -0.45 -32.51
C TYR A 14 -36.91 0.63 -31.96
N PHE A 15 -37.30 1.21 -30.82
CA PHE A 15 -36.48 2.19 -30.11
C PHE A 15 -35.60 1.52 -29.04
N PHE A 16 -34.33 1.89 -29.02
CA PHE A 16 -33.34 1.45 -28.04
C PHE A 16 -32.73 2.67 -27.34
N GLU A 17 -32.86 2.76 -26.00
CA GLU A 17 -32.21 3.81 -25.20
C GLU A 17 -30.74 3.42 -24.89
N ARG A 18 -29.91 3.33 -25.93
CA ARG A 18 -28.51 2.87 -25.84
C ARG A 18 -27.55 3.77 -26.62
N ASP A 19 -26.24 3.52 -26.50
CA ASP A 19 -25.23 4.33 -27.20
C ASP A 19 -25.34 4.19 -28.73
N PRO A 20 -25.65 5.28 -29.45
CA PRO A 20 -25.85 5.23 -30.90
C PRO A 20 -24.54 4.96 -31.67
N GLY A 21 -23.39 5.26 -31.06
CA GLY A 21 -22.07 5.01 -31.64
C GLY A 21 -21.73 3.53 -31.69
N VAL A 22 -22.09 2.76 -30.65
CA VAL A 22 -21.89 1.31 -30.60
C VAL A 22 -22.86 0.58 -31.54
N PHE A 23 -24.10 1.06 -31.66
CA PHE A 23 -25.13 0.42 -32.51
C PHE A 23 -24.70 0.21 -33.97
N ARG A 24 -23.90 1.13 -34.53
CA ARG A 24 -23.34 0.98 -35.89
C ARG A 24 -22.57 -0.33 -36.08
N PHE A 25 -21.85 -0.77 -35.04
CA PHE A 25 -21.02 -1.98 -35.09
C PHE A 25 -21.85 -3.23 -34.86
N ILE A 26 -22.87 -3.15 -34.02
CA ILE A 26 -23.86 -4.23 -33.84
C ILE A 26 -24.64 -4.44 -35.14
N HIS A 27 -25.04 -3.37 -35.81
CA HIS A 27 -25.70 -3.47 -37.12
C HIS A 27 -24.80 -4.14 -38.17
N ASN A 28 -23.51 -3.81 -38.20
CA ASN A 28 -22.55 -4.51 -39.07
C ASN A 28 -22.40 -5.99 -38.71
N TYR A 29 -22.39 -6.33 -37.41
CA TYR A 29 -22.37 -7.71 -36.96
C TYR A 29 -23.63 -8.47 -37.41
N LEU A 30 -24.82 -7.88 -37.27
CA LEU A 30 -26.06 -8.48 -37.77
C LEU A 30 -26.07 -8.68 -39.29
N ARG A 31 -25.36 -7.84 -40.04
CA ARG A 31 -25.28 -7.91 -41.50
C ARG A 31 -24.25 -8.90 -42.02
N TYR A 32 -23.07 -8.95 -41.41
CA TYR A 32 -21.91 -9.68 -41.93
C TYR A 32 -21.50 -10.87 -41.07
N GLY A 33 -22.06 -11.02 -39.86
CA GLY A 33 -21.67 -12.06 -38.90
C GLY A 33 -20.32 -11.82 -38.23
N GLU A 34 -19.70 -10.65 -38.42
CA GLU A 34 -18.36 -10.33 -37.92
C GLU A 34 -18.37 -9.04 -37.09
N VAL A 35 -17.73 -9.06 -35.91
CA VAL A 35 -17.63 -7.88 -35.04
C VAL A 35 -16.30 -7.17 -35.25
N HIS A 36 -16.38 -5.94 -35.75
CA HIS A 36 -15.30 -4.97 -35.70
C HIS A 36 -15.60 -3.92 -34.65
N LEU A 37 -14.60 -3.57 -33.84
CA LEU A 37 -14.80 -2.67 -32.70
C LEU A 37 -14.35 -1.24 -33.03
N PRO A 38 -15.09 -0.23 -32.56
CA PRO A 38 -14.71 1.16 -32.75
C PRO A 38 -13.37 1.50 -32.09
N THR A 39 -12.55 2.27 -32.80
CA THR A 39 -11.39 2.95 -32.20
C THR A 39 -11.86 4.17 -31.39
N GLY A 40 -11.41 4.30 -30.13
CA GLY A 40 -11.67 5.47 -29.29
C GLY A 40 -12.78 5.30 -28.23
N PHE A 41 -13.45 4.14 -28.19
CA PHE A 41 -14.40 3.82 -27.12
C PHE A 41 -13.68 3.18 -25.93
N CYS A 42 -14.22 3.40 -24.73
CA CYS A 42 -13.72 2.78 -23.50
C CYS A 42 -14.02 1.27 -23.55
N GLY A 43 -12.99 0.42 -23.42
CA GLY A 43 -13.14 -1.05 -23.47
C GLY A 43 -14.23 -1.61 -22.56
N PRO A 44 -14.27 -1.27 -21.25
CA PRO A 44 -15.34 -1.68 -20.34
C PRO A 44 -16.75 -1.22 -20.73
N LEU A 45 -16.88 -0.05 -21.36
CA LEU A 45 -18.18 0.42 -21.86
C LEU A 45 -18.65 -0.45 -23.02
N LEU A 46 -17.71 -0.75 -23.94
CA LEU A 46 -17.97 -1.58 -25.10
C LEU A 46 -18.28 -3.03 -24.74
N GLU A 47 -17.59 -3.60 -23.74
CA GLU A 47 -17.89 -4.92 -23.19
C GLU A 47 -19.31 -4.97 -22.59
N LYS A 48 -19.69 -3.95 -21.80
CA LYS A 48 -21.03 -3.86 -21.24
C LYS A 48 -22.12 -3.78 -22.31
N GLU A 49 -21.94 -2.93 -23.32
CA GLU A 49 -22.89 -2.82 -24.43
C GLU A 49 -23.01 -4.15 -25.17
N LEU A 50 -21.89 -4.77 -25.56
CA LEU A 50 -21.91 -6.04 -26.30
C LEU A 50 -22.57 -7.18 -25.50
N ASP A 51 -22.32 -7.27 -24.20
CA ASP A 51 -23.00 -8.21 -23.30
C ASP A 51 -24.51 -7.95 -23.25
N GLU A 52 -24.94 -6.68 -23.19
CA GLU A 52 -26.36 -6.31 -23.22
C GLU A 52 -27.01 -6.57 -24.59
N TRP A 53 -26.24 -6.64 -25.67
CA TRP A 53 -26.69 -7.10 -26.98
C TRP A 53 -26.61 -8.63 -27.13
N GLY A 54 -26.11 -9.34 -26.11
CA GLY A 54 -25.95 -10.79 -26.10
C GLY A 54 -24.85 -11.28 -27.05
N ILE A 55 -23.87 -10.44 -27.36
CA ILE A 55 -22.73 -10.76 -28.22
C ILE A 55 -21.52 -11.01 -27.32
N PRO A 56 -21.14 -12.28 -27.07
CA PRO A 56 -20.00 -12.58 -26.21
C PRO A 56 -18.70 -12.11 -26.89
N LEU A 57 -17.91 -11.30 -26.18
CA LEU A 57 -16.62 -10.75 -26.62
C LEU A 57 -15.59 -11.80 -27.10
N GLY A 58 -15.83 -13.09 -26.89
CA GLY A 58 -14.85 -14.16 -27.06
C GLY A 58 -14.88 -14.92 -28.39
N LEU A 59 -16.00 -14.96 -29.12
CA LEU A 59 -16.15 -15.83 -30.30
C LEU A 59 -16.12 -15.08 -31.65
N ASP A 60 -16.71 -13.89 -31.73
CA ASP A 60 -17.04 -13.27 -33.03
C ASP A 60 -16.19 -12.03 -33.39
N ILE A 61 -15.12 -11.76 -32.63
CA ILE A 61 -14.23 -10.62 -32.87
C ILE A 61 -13.18 -10.96 -33.94
N GLN A 62 -13.10 -10.10 -34.95
CA GLN A 62 -12.09 -10.20 -35.99
C GLN A 62 -10.67 -9.91 -35.48
N ARG A 63 -9.67 -10.57 -36.10
CA ARG A 63 -8.25 -10.53 -35.67
C ARG A 63 -7.66 -9.11 -35.59
N CYS A 64 -8.13 -8.19 -36.44
CA CYS A 64 -7.68 -6.79 -36.44
C CYS A 64 -8.10 -6.01 -35.19
N CYS A 65 -9.19 -6.41 -34.53
CA CYS A 65 -9.71 -5.77 -33.32
C CYS A 65 -9.33 -6.53 -32.04
N LEU A 66 -8.94 -7.81 -32.18
CA LEU A 66 -8.62 -8.69 -31.06
C LEU A 66 -7.46 -8.18 -30.19
N GLY A 67 -6.34 -7.78 -30.82
CA GLY A 67 -5.14 -7.31 -30.10
C GLY A 67 -5.39 -6.12 -29.16
N PRO A 68 -5.95 -4.99 -29.65
CA PRO A 68 -6.27 -3.83 -28.82
C PRO A 68 -7.22 -4.14 -27.66
N VAL A 69 -8.23 -4.99 -27.89
CA VAL A 69 -9.22 -5.38 -26.87
C VAL A 69 -8.58 -6.19 -25.78
N ILE A 70 -7.85 -7.24 -26.16
CA ILE A 70 -7.11 -8.09 -25.23
C ILE A 70 -6.12 -7.24 -24.42
N SER A 71 -5.36 -6.35 -25.07
CA SER A 71 -4.43 -5.44 -24.40
C SER A 71 -5.14 -4.53 -23.39
N SER A 72 -6.29 -3.96 -23.76
CA SER A 72 -7.08 -3.11 -22.86
C SER A 72 -7.61 -3.89 -21.65
N LYS A 73 -8.07 -5.13 -21.85
CA LYS A 73 -8.57 -6.01 -20.79
C LYS A 73 -7.45 -6.41 -19.83
N PHE A 74 -6.31 -6.88 -20.36
CA PHE A 74 -5.12 -7.17 -19.55
C PHE A 74 -4.62 -5.95 -18.78
N LYS A 75 -4.65 -4.76 -19.39
CA LYS A 75 -4.28 -3.51 -18.72
C LYS A 75 -5.23 -3.22 -17.56
N VAL A 76 -6.54 -3.28 -17.75
CA VAL A 76 -7.53 -3.06 -16.68
C VAL A 76 -7.38 -4.08 -15.55
N ASP A 77 -7.22 -5.36 -15.87
CA ASP A 77 -7.05 -6.40 -14.85
C ASP A 77 -5.75 -6.24 -14.06
N SER A 78 -4.66 -5.86 -14.73
CA SER A 78 -3.36 -5.59 -14.08
C SER A 78 -3.46 -4.38 -13.16
N LEU A 79 -4.11 -3.29 -13.60
CA LEU A 79 -4.35 -2.11 -12.78
C LEU A 79 -5.25 -2.43 -11.58
N ARG A 80 -6.27 -3.28 -11.75
CA ARG A 80 -7.14 -3.74 -10.66
C ARG A 80 -6.36 -4.55 -9.62
N LYS A 81 -5.52 -5.49 -10.04
CA LYS A 81 -4.63 -6.26 -9.14
C LYS A 81 -3.67 -5.33 -8.39
N PHE A 82 -3.15 -4.32 -9.06
CA PHE A 82 -2.27 -3.31 -8.47
C PHE A 82 -3.01 -2.42 -7.45
N GLU A 83 -4.22 -1.97 -7.76
CA GLU A 83 -5.04 -1.21 -6.82
C GLU A 83 -5.35 -2.03 -5.56
N ASN A 84 -5.76 -3.30 -5.72
CA ASN A 84 -5.98 -4.22 -4.61
C ASN A 84 -4.72 -4.38 -3.73
N HIS A 85 -3.52 -4.38 -4.34
CA HIS A 85 -2.26 -4.46 -3.60
C HIS A 85 -1.85 -3.15 -2.92
N LEU A 86 -2.26 -2.01 -3.47
CA LEU A 86 -2.09 -0.70 -2.85
C LEU A 86 -3.05 -0.49 -1.67
N GLU A 87 -4.20 -1.16 -1.72
CA GLU A 87 -5.17 -1.13 -0.62
C GLU A 87 -4.63 -1.86 0.61
N PRO A 88 -4.87 -1.30 1.82
CA PRO A 88 -4.60 -2.01 3.06
C PRO A 88 -5.28 -3.37 3.07
N ASP A 89 -4.53 -4.45 3.30
CA ASP A 89 -5.14 -5.70 3.75
C ASP A 89 -5.90 -5.43 5.07
N ILE A 90 -7.18 -5.82 5.12
CA ILE A 90 -8.00 -5.72 6.33
C ILE A 90 -7.54 -6.85 7.26
N ILE A 91 -6.44 -6.63 7.97
CA ILE A 91 -5.91 -7.59 8.94
C ILE A 91 -6.81 -7.58 10.17
N LYS A 92 -7.38 -8.73 10.53
CA LYS A 92 -8.02 -8.92 11.84
C LYS A 92 -6.94 -8.73 12.90
N PRO A 93 -7.05 -7.72 13.77
CA PRO A 93 -6.01 -7.47 14.74
C PRO A 93 -5.97 -8.60 15.78
N SER A 94 -4.77 -9.14 16.00
CA SER A 94 -4.51 -10.14 17.04
C SER A 94 -3.78 -9.44 18.17
N TYR A 95 -4.54 -8.91 19.13
CA TYR A 95 -3.98 -8.16 20.25
C TYR A 95 -3.60 -9.10 21.39
N TRP A 96 -2.43 -8.90 22.00
CA TRP A 96 -2.11 -9.56 23.27
C TRP A 96 -2.73 -8.80 24.47
N ILE A 97 -2.86 -7.46 24.39
CA ILE A 97 -3.57 -6.62 25.37
C ILE A 97 -4.93 -6.20 24.81
N HIS A 98 -6.00 -6.60 25.49
CA HIS A 98 -7.40 -6.35 25.08
C HIS A 98 -8.00 -5.06 25.63
N SER A 99 -7.25 -4.25 26.40
CA SER A 99 -7.83 -3.07 27.04
C SER A 99 -8.16 -1.95 26.03
N PRO A 100 -9.36 -1.33 26.11
CA PRO A 100 -9.80 -0.33 25.12
C PRO A 100 -8.97 0.96 25.18
N ARG A 101 -8.49 1.33 26.38
CA ARG A 101 -7.59 2.48 26.57
C ARG A 101 -6.24 2.27 25.88
N TRP A 102 -5.67 1.08 26.03
CA TRP A 102 -4.42 0.71 25.35
C TRP A 102 -4.59 0.70 23.84
N GLN A 103 -5.67 0.10 23.32
CA GLN A 103 -5.91 0.06 21.88
C GLN A 103 -6.05 1.46 21.28
N ALA A 104 -6.73 2.39 21.97
CA ALA A 104 -6.83 3.78 21.55
C ALA A 104 -5.47 4.49 21.54
N PHE A 105 -4.65 4.28 22.58
CA PHE A 105 -3.31 4.86 22.67
C PHE A 105 -2.37 4.30 21.59
N ARG A 106 -2.29 2.98 21.48
CA ARG A 106 -1.52 2.26 20.46
C ARG A 106 -1.88 2.69 19.05
N ALA A 107 -3.17 2.82 18.74
CA ALA A 107 -3.60 3.28 17.42
C ALA A 107 -3.12 4.70 17.10
N LYS A 108 -3.03 5.59 18.11
CA LYS A 108 -2.45 6.94 17.93
C LYS A 108 -0.94 6.87 17.69
N VAL A 109 -0.22 6.04 18.44
CA VAL A 109 1.24 5.86 18.30
C VAL A 109 1.60 5.22 16.95
N TRP A 110 0.90 4.16 16.56
CA TRP A 110 1.09 3.47 15.27
C TRP A 110 0.89 4.41 14.06
N GLN A 111 -0.04 5.37 14.14
CA GLN A 111 -0.27 6.39 13.11
C GLN A 111 0.88 7.41 12.92
N VAL A 112 1.78 7.50 13.90
CA VAL A 112 2.99 8.33 13.84
C VAL A 112 4.16 7.54 13.28
N ILE A 113 4.31 6.29 13.72
CA ILE A 113 5.48 5.43 13.47
C ILE A 113 5.44 4.76 12.09
N ASP A 114 4.28 4.26 11.65
CA ASP A 114 4.21 3.45 10.43
C ASP A 114 3.97 4.30 9.16
N VAL A 115 4.47 3.78 8.03
CA VAL A 115 4.41 4.38 6.70
C VAL A 115 3.17 3.93 5.91
N ALA A 116 2.56 2.77 6.20
CA ALA A 116 1.29 2.35 5.58
C ALA A 116 0.64 1.16 6.32
N PRO A 117 -0.71 1.01 6.37
CA PRO A 117 -1.79 1.89 5.90
C PRO A 117 -2.68 2.42 7.05
N ARG A 118 -3.53 3.41 6.75
CA ARG A 118 -4.58 3.89 7.66
C ARG A 118 -5.60 2.78 7.87
N VAL A 119 -5.78 2.35 9.11
CA VAL A 119 -6.92 1.54 9.54
C VAL A 119 -8.19 2.30 9.17
N ILE A 120 -8.97 1.78 8.21
CA ILE A 120 -10.38 2.15 8.11
C ILE A 120 -11.05 1.43 9.28
N HIS A 121 -11.32 2.16 10.35
CA HIS A 121 -12.41 1.76 11.22
C HIS A 121 -13.65 1.73 10.35
N GLN A 122 -14.18 0.53 10.17
CA GLN A 122 -15.41 0.21 9.45
C GLN A 122 -16.39 1.37 9.64
N SER A 123 -16.61 2.17 8.60
CA SER A 123 -17.72 3.09 8.48
C SER A 123 -18.26 2.84 7.08
N THR A 124 -19.20 1.91 7.01
CA THR A 124 -20.29 1.88 6.03
C THR A 124 -20.00 2.57 4.70
N MET A 125 -19.45 1.82 3.75
CA MET A 125 -20.01 1.82 2.40
C MET A 125 -20.88 0.56 2.29
N LYS A 126 -22.01 0.59 3.01
CA LYS A 126 -23.16 -0.18 2.56
C LYS A 126 -23.63 0.61 1.35
N HIS A 127 -23.19 0.22 0.15
CA HIS A 127 -23.92 0.62 -1.05
C HIS A 127 -25.34 0.13 -0.80
N ARG A 128 -26.26 1.07 -0.62
CA ARG A 128 -27.69 0.81 -0.81
C ARG A 128 -27.86 0.69 -2.32
N GLY A 129 -27.41 -0.44 -2.86
CA GLY A 129 -27.86 -0.97 -4.13
C GLY A 129 -29.17 -1.67 -3.89
N SER A 130 -30.12 -1.41 -4.76
CA SER A 130 -31.38 -2.12 -4.91
C SER A 130 -31.21 -3.63 -4.80
N THR A 131 -32.30 -4.27 -4.40
CA THR A 131 -32.63 -5.66 -4.71
C THR A 131 -32.06 -6.12 -6.05
N ASP A 132 -31.01 -6.95 -6.01
CA ASP A 132 -30.73 -7.95 -7.04
C ASP A 132 -30.63 -9.30 -6.34
N SER A 133 -31.69 -10.07 -6.50
CA SER A 133 -31.72 -11.50 -6.22
C SER A 133 -30.94 -12.22 -7.31
N ASN A 134 -30.13 -13.21 -6.92
CA ASN A 134 -29.37 -14.15 -7.76
C ASN A 134 -27.92 -13.78 -8.10
N ALA A 135 -27.06 -13.74 -7.08
CA ALA A 135 -25.65 -14.09 -7.27
C ALA A 135 -25.48 -15.60 -6.98
N PHE A 136 -25.54 -16.39 -8.04
CA PHE A 136 -25.26 -17.83 -8.05
C PHE A 136 -23.76 -18.04 -7.81
N SER A 137 -23.43 -18.85 -6.81
CA SER A 137 -22.08 -19.34 -6.57
C SER A 137 -21.65 -20.27 -7.70
N ILE A 138 -20.77 -19.82 -8.60
CA ILE A 138 -20.09 -20.72 -9.54
C ILE A 138 -18.99 -21.45 -8.76
N THR A 139 -19.32 -22.67 -8.35
CA THR A 139 -18.32 -23.66 -7.98
C THR A 139 -17.60 -24.09 -9.25
N SER A 140 -16.28 -24.10 -9.18
CA SER A 140 -15.39 -24.67 -10.19
C SER A 140 -15.69 -26.17 -10.37
N ARG A 141 -16.28 -26.54 -11.51
CA ARG A 141 -16.19 -27.88 -12.07
C ARG A 141 -16.16 -27.74 -13.60
N TYR A 142 -14.96 -27.76 -14.17
CA TYR A 142 -14.76 -28.00 -15.59
C TYR A 142 -14.10 -29.38 -15.73
N ASP A 143 -14.92 -30.38 -16.06
CA ASP A 143 -14.48 -31.64 -16.63
C ASP A 143 -14.16 -31.43 -18.11
N TYR A 144 -12.97 -31.87 -18.53
CA TYR A 144 -12.61 -32.02 -19.94
C TYR A 144 -13.19 -33.33 -20.49
N PRO A 145 -13.81 -33.36 -21.68
CA PRO A 145 -13.94 -34.59 -22.44
C PRO A 145 -12.70 -34.77 -23.33
N SER A 146 -11.81 -35.67 -22.95
CA SER A 146 -10.72 -36.13 -23.82
C SER A 146 -11.26 -37.12 -24.85
N ARG A 147 -11.22 -36.70 -26.12
CA ARG A 147 -11.45 -37.51 -27.31
C ARG A 147 -10.26 -38.47 -27.47
N LYS A 148 -10.43 -39.77 -27.20
CA LYS A 148 -9.44 -40.80 -27.56
C LYS A 148 -9.77 -41.39 -28.93
N VAL A 149 -8.76 -41.35 -29.79
CA VAL A 149 -8.65 -41.99 -31.09
C VAL A 149 -8.62 -43.50 -30.90
N SER A 150 -9.37 -44.19 -31.74
CA SER A 150 -9.37 -45.65 -31.94
C SER A 150 -8.06 -46.13 -32.55
N ALA A 151 -7.44 -47.14 -31.93
CA ALA A 151 -6.57 -48.11 -32.57
C ALA A 151 -6.87 -49.47 -31.93
N SER A 152 -6.77 -50.50 -32.75
CA SER A 152 -7.42 -51.79 -32.69
C SER A 152 -6.61 -52.88 -31.96
N ASP A 153 -7.29 -54.01 -31.77
CA ASP A 153 -6.81 -55.39 -31.72
C ASP A 153 -6.50 -56.07 -30.36
N ASP A 154 -7.33 -57.11 -30.14
CA ASP A 154 -7.01 -58.48 -29.73
C ASP A 154 -6.76 -58.88 -28.25
N CYS A 155 -7.82 -59.51 -27.72
CA CYS A 155 -7.87 -60.92 -27.27
C CYS A 155 -7.39 -61.36 -25.87
N LEU A 156 -8.26 -62.21 -25.26
CA LEU A 156 -8.06 -63.24 -24.21
C LEU A 156 -7.96 -62.74 -22.75
N ASN A 157 -8.51 -63.37 -21.72
CA ASN A 157 -9.52 -64.42 -21.48
C ASN A 157 -9.60 -64.56 -19.93
N ASP A 158 -10.73 -65.07 -19.41
CA ASP A 158 -10.88 -65.81 -18.14
C ASP A 158 -10.60 -65.06 -16.81
N ASP A 159 -11.14 -65.39 -15.65
CA ASP A 159 -12.40 -65.90 -15.13
C ASP A 159 -12.23 -65.80 -13.59
N ASP A 160 -13.34 -65.90 -12.85
CA ASP A 160 -13.45 -66.33 -11.45
C ASP A 160 -13.25 -65.37 -10.24
N ASP A 161 -14.34 -65.36 -9.45
CA ASP A 161 -14.45 -65.65 -8.00
C ASP A 161 -14.66 -64.53 -6.95
N ASP A 162 -15.95 -64.45 -6.56
CA ASP A 162 -16.53 -64.77 -5.23
C ASP A 162 -16.44 -63.86 -3.98
N GLY A 163 -17.62 -63.78 -3.31
CA GLY A 163 -17.83 -63.52 -1.86
C GLY A 163 -18.45 -62.17 -1.48
N VAL A 164 -19.80 -61.99 -1.41
CA VAL A 164 -20.72 -62.28 -0.27
C VAL A 164 -20.30 -61.54 1.03
N GLU A 165 -21.06 -60.61 1.61
CA GLU A 165 -22.24 -60.87 2.46
C GLU A 165 -23.08 -59.59 2.78
N ALA A 166 -24.37 -59.80 3.04
CA ALA A 166 -25.46 -58.82 3.19
C ALA A 166 -25.79 -58.45 4.66
N GLN A 167 -26.36 -57.26 4.94
CA GLN A 167 -27.74 -56.97 5.44
C GLN A 167 -27.62 -55.76 6.40
N SER A 168 -28.56 -54.85 6.66
CA SER A 168 -29.96 -54.52 6.31
C SER A 168 -30.19 -53.09 6.87
N THR A 169 -30.91 -52.15 6.27
CA THR A 169 -32.37 -51.94 6.39
C THR A 169 -32.69 -50.55 5.79
N GLY A 170 -33.82 -50.44 5.09
CA GLY A 170 -34.29 -49.19 4.50
C GLY A 170 -35.29 -48.42 5.37
N ARG A 171 -35.76 -47.31 4.76
CA ARG A 171 -36.80 -46.33 5.15
C ARG A 171 -36.29 -45.07 5.84
N ASP A 172 -36.26 -43.96 5.08
CA ASP A 172 -37.07 -42.77 5.36
C ASP A 172 -36.65 -41.58 4.46
N PHE A 173 -36.89 -41.71 3.15
CA PHE A 173 -36.99 -40.57 2.24
C PHE A 173 -38.40 -39.97 2.35
N SER A 174 -38.73 -39.38 3.50
CA SER A 174 -39.95 -38.59 3.74
C SER A 174 -39.91 -37.93 5.13
N ARG A 175 -39.02 -36.94 5.35
CA ARG A 175 -39.10 -36.06 6.53
C ARG A 175 -38.38 -34.70 6.44
N SER A 176 -37.77 -34.36 5.30
CA SER A 176 -36.99 -33.11 5.18
C SER A 176 -37.79 -31.92 4.61
N LEU A 177 -38.99 -32.12 4.05
CA LEU A 177 -39.74 -31.05 3.39
C LEU A 177 -40.79 -30.31 4.27
N ALA A 178 -40.91 -30.62 5.57
CA ALA A 178 -42.03 -30.17 6.39
C ALA A 178 -41.72 -29.14 7.50
N ASN A 179 -40.50 -28.60 7.59
CA ASN A 179 -40.11 -27.72 8.71
C ASN A 179 -39.80 -26.25 8.34
N SER A 180 -40.08 -25.79 7.13
CA SER A 180 -39.77 -24.39 6.72
C SER A 180 -40.97 -23.45 6.58
N VAL A 181 -42.22 -23.89 6.84
CA VAL A 181 -43.41 -23.10 6.44
C VAL A 181 -44.33 -22.64 7.59
N LEU A 182 -44.16 -23.04 8.85
CA LEU A 182 -45.09 -22.63 9.91
C LEU A 182 -44.42 -22.29 11.25
N LYS A 183 -44.05 -21.00 11.43
CA LYS A 183 -44.22 -20.28 12.71
C LYS A 183 -43.88 -18.78 12.58
N ASN A 184 -44.74 -18.04 11.91
CA ASN A 184 -44.95 -16.63 12.19
C ASN A 184 -46.30 -16.47 12.89
N GLN A 185 -46.35 -15.55 13.86
CA GLN A 185 -47.50 -15.12 14.69
C GLN A 185 -47.87 -15.97 15.91
N SER A 186 -47.42 -15.50 17.09
CA SER A 186 -48.30 -15.38 18.27
C SER A 186 -47.77 -14.34 19.25
N LEU A 187 -48.65 -13.39 19.55
CA LEU A 187 -48.64 -12.32 20.54
C LEU A 187 -48.26 -12.77 21.98
N ARG A 188 -47.36 -12.08 22.68
CA ARG A 188 -47.27 -11.99 24.18
C ARG A 188 -46.32 -10.84 24.62
N LEU A 189 -46.81 -9.96 25.50
CA LEU A 189 -46.07 -9.04 26.38
C LEU A 189 -46.22 -9.56 27.83
N PRO A 190 -45.50 -9.04 28.86
CA PRO A 190 -44.12 -8.55 28.94
C PRO A 190 -43.33 -9.23 30.10
N LEU A 191 -42.00 -9.11 30.16
CA LEU A 191 -41.25 -9.06 31.44
C LEU A 191 -39.84 -8.52 31.19
N GLN A 192 -39.51 -7.50 31.97
CA GLN A 192 -38.39 -6.60 31.83
C GLN A 192 -37.37 -6.94 32.92
N SER A 193 -36.25 -7.57 32.58
CA SER A 193 -34.99 -7.47 33.33
C SER A 193 -33.83 -8.10 32.55
N GLY A 194 -32.68 -7.41 32.49
CA GLY A 194 -31.38 -8.08 32.29
C GLY A 194 -30.57 -7.79 31.02
N GLU A 195 -31.13 -7.24 29.93
CA GLU A 195 -30.37 -7.14 28.66
C GLU A 195 -29.78 -5.75 28.33
N GLY A 196 -30.15 -4.72 29.08
CA GLY A 196 -29.65 -3.35 28.85
C GLY A 196 -28.18 -3.12 29.20
N LEU A 197 -27.59 -3.94 30.08
CA LEU A 197 -26.23 -3.70 30.58
C LEU A 197 -25.15 -4.26 29.66
N ASN A 198 -25.43 -5.37 28.95
CA ASN A 198 -24.45 -6.01 28.07
C ASN A 198 -24.38 -5.37 26.67
N GLN A 199 -25.46 -4.71 26.21
CA GLN A 199 -25.41 -3.88 25.00
C GLN A 199 -24.72 -2.52 25.21
N LEU A 200 -24.68 -2.00 26.44
CA LEU A 200 -23.91 -0.80 26.79
C LEU A 200 -22.41 -1.07 26.99
N LEU A 201 -22.00 -2.34 27.17
CA LEU A 201 -20.59 -2.75 27.25
C LEU A 201 -20.00 -3.13 25.87
N ALA A 202 -20.84 -3.37 24.86
CA ALA A 202 -20.44 -3.50 23.46
C ALA A 202 -20.29 -2.13 22.77
N VAL A 203 -19.73 -1.14 23.45
CA VAL A 203 -19.27 0.10 22.81
C VAL A 203 -18.05 -0.26 21.97
N GLN A 204 -18.31 -0.61 20.71
CA GLN A 204 -17.28 -0.67 19.68
C GLN A 204 -16.46 0.63 19.68
N PRO A 205 -15.15 0.59 19.36
CA PRO A 205 -14.25 1.74 19.40
C PRO A 205 -14.49 2.75 18.25
N ARG A 206 -15.75 3.05 17.92
CA ARG A 206 -16.14 4.05 16.92
C ARG A 206 -16.22 5.47 17.50
N LEU A 207 -16.49 5.63 18.80
CA LEU A 207 -16.80 6.95 19.37
C LEU A 207 -15.57 7.81 19.72
N ILE A 208 -14.37 7.25 19.85
CA ILE A 208 -13.20 8.00 20.34
C ILE A 208 -12.41 8.69 19.21
N ILE A 209 -12.52 8.24 17.96
CA ILE A 209 -11.61 8.68 16.88
C ILE A 209 -12.23 9.75 15.96
N SER A 210 -13.56 9.89 15.93
CA SER A 210 -14.22 10.93 15.13
C SER A 210 -14.18 12.32 15.77
N SER A 211 -13.84 12.43 17.07
CA SER A 211 -13.82 13.69 17.80
C SER A 211 -12.42 14.26 18.05
N LEU A 212 -11.37 13.79 17.34
CA LEU A 212 -10.06 14.43 17.51
C LEU A 212 -10.15 15.91 17.13
N SER A 213 -9.80 16.74 18.12
CA SER A 213 -9.75 18.18 17.99
C SER A 213 -8.81 18.57 16.84
N THR A 214 -9.05 19.72 16.22
CA THR A 214 -8.20 20.23 15.13
C THR A 214 -6.72 20.32 15.57
N ARG A 215 -6.49 20.59 16.86
CA ARG A 215 -5.16 20.64 17.49
C ARG A 215 -4.47 19.26 17.52
N GLU A 216 -5.15 18.20 17.96
CA GLU A 216 -4.53 16.86 17.98
C GLU A 216 -4.17 16.38 16.57
N LYS A 217 -4.99 16.68 15.57
CA LYS A 217 -4.68 16.37 14.16
C LYS A 217 -3.45 17.12 13.66
N LEU A 218 -3.21 18.33 14.14
CA LEU A 218 -2.01 19.11 13.82
C LEU A 218 -0.78 18.49 14.51
N ILE A 219 -0.87 18.20 15.80
CA ILE A 219 0.21 17.58 16.59
C ILE A 219 0.65 16.26 15.96
N MET A 220 -0.29 15.37 15.62
CA MET A 220 0.05 14.09 15.01
C MET A 220 0.74 14.22 13.63
N ARG A 221 0.42 15.27 12.85
CA ARG A 221 1.10 15.53 11.57
C ARG A 221 2.55 15.95 11.79
N TRP A 222 2.80 16.84 12.75
CA TRP A 222 4.15 17.28 13.09
C TRP A 222 4.96 16.15 13.71
N ALA A 223 4.37 15.39 14.65
CA ALA A 223 5.00 14.20 15.24
C ALA A 223 5.44 13.20 14.16
N ARG A 224 4.59 12.94 13.16
CA ARG A 224 4.95 12.06 12.03
C ARG A 224 6.10 12.63 11.19
N ARG A 225 6.10 13.93 10.92
CA ARG A 225 7.19 14.57 10.16
C ARG A 225 8.51 14.48 10.93
N LEU A 226 8.49 14.82 12.22
CA LEU A 226 9.65 14.77 13.12
C LEU A 226 10.21 13.35 13.24
N TYR A 227 9.33 12.36 13.44
CA TYR A 227 9.75 10.96 13.51
C TYR A 227 10.43 10.50 12.22
N VAL A 228 9.89 10.86 11.05
CA VAL A 228 10.48 10.50 9.76
C VAL A 228 11.84 11.17 9.57
N THR A 229 11.93 12.47 9.87
CA THR A 229 13.22 13.19 9.76
C THR A 229 14.26 12.62 10.71
N TYR A 230 13.84 12.26 11.93
CA TYR A 230 14.70 11.61 12.92
C TYR A 230 15.18 10.24 12.43
N GLU A 231 14.26 9.39 11.95
CA GLU A 231 14.59 8.07 11.41
C GLU A 231 15.58 8.17 10.24
N THR A 232 15.35 9.08 9.29
CA THR A 232 16.25 9.28 8.15
C THR A 232 17.62 9.78 8.58
N LEU A 233 17.68 10.67 9.58
CA LEU A 233 18.95 11.22 10.09
C LEU A 233 19.75 10.13 10.84
N ILE A 234 19.09 9.34 11.68
CA ILE A 234 19.73 8.23 12.40
C ILE A 234 20.28 7.19 11.43
N VAL A 235 19.51 6.79 10.41
CA VAL A 235 19.95 5.79 9.42
C VAL A 235 21.13 6.30 8.60
N THR A 236 21.07 7.54 8.11
CA THR A 236 22.16 8.13 7.31
C THR A 236 23.43 8.34 8.14
N ALA A 237 23.30 8.80 9.39
CA ALA A 237 24.42 8.92 10.32
C ALA A 237 25.04 7.55 10.68
N ALA A 238 24.22 6.52 10.90
CA ALA A 238 24.69 5.16 11.17
C ALA A 238 25.50 4.58 10.00
N VAL A 239 25.05 4.79 8.76
CA VAL A 239 25.77 4.37 7.56
C VAL A 239 27.07 5.15 7.40
N LEU A 240 27.06 6.46 7.70
CA LEU A 240 28.29 7.27 7.68
C LEU A 240 29.31 6.78 8.71
N VAL A 241 28.88 6.47 9.94
CA VAL A 241 29.75 5.89 10.97
C VAL A 241 30.31 4.53 10.54
N PHE A 242 29.48 3.69 9.91
CA PHE A 242 29.95 2.44 9.33
C PHE A 242 31.03 2.68 8.26
N MET A 243 30.82 3.62 7.33
CA MET A 243 31.83 4.00 6.34
C MET A 243 33.13 4.49 7.00
N LEU A 244 33.03 5.37 8.00
CA LEU A 244 34.21 5.85 8.75
C LEU A 244 34.94 4.72 9.48
N SER A 245 34.21 3.71 9.98
CA SER A 245 34.81 2.53 10.61
C SER A 245 35.61 1.65 9.64
N THR A 246 35.39 1.80 8.32
CA THR A 246 36.13 1.06 7.29
C THR A 246 37.38 1.77 6.79
N VAL A 247 37.57 3.05 7.11
CA VAL A 247 38.72 3.85 6.66
C VAL A 247 39.96 3.52 7.51
N ASP A 248 41.07 3.19 6.85
CA ASP A 248 42.33 2.80 7.51
C ASP A 248 42.88 3.83 8.50
N GLN A 249 42.71 5.13 8.20
CA GLN A 249 43.14 6.23 9.09
C GLN A 249 42.46 6.21 10.46
N TYR A 250 41.27 5.61 10.55
CA TYR A 250 40.51 5.50 11.79
C TYR A 250 40.59 4.11 12.41
N ARG A 251 41.61 3.32 12.02
CA ARG A 251 41.86 1.98 12.56
C ARG A 251 43.23 1.90 13.24
N ILE A 252 43.25 1.27 14.41
CA ILE A 252 44.44 1.11 15.25
C ILE A 252 44.85 -0.37 15.21
N PRO A 253 46.13 -0.71 14.95
CA PRO A 253 46.60 -2.09 14.96
C PRO A 253 46.59 -2.68 16.38
N ILE A 254 46.13 -3.94 16.50
CA ILE A 254 46.24 -4.71 17.74
C ILE A 254 47.70 -5.07 17.96
N ARG A 255 48.29 -4.56 19.04
CA ARG A 255 49.61 -4.98 19.49
C ARG A 255 49.46 -6.25 20.31
N THR A 256 49.71 -7.40 19.69
CA THR A 256 49.87 -8.68 20.39
C THR A 256 51.23 -8.66 21.08
N ASP A 257 51.33 -8.06 22.27
CA ASP A 257 52.53 -8.15 23.10
C ASP A 257 52.67 -9.58 23.62
N GLY A 258 53.59 -10.31 23.01
CA GLY A 258 53.93 -11.69 23.32
C GLY A 258 55.37 -12.02 22.91
N SER A 259 56.34 -11.20 23.35
CA SER A 259 57.73 -11.64 23.62
C SER A 259 58.51 -10.49 24.28
N SER A 260 59.14 -10.81 25.41
CA SER A 260 60.06 -10.01 26.24
C SER A 260 61.16 -9.27 25.47
N PRO A 261 61.83 -8.27 26.09
CA PRO A 261 63.00 -7.63 25.48
C PRO A 261 64.21 -8.56 25.63
N GLU A 262 64.52 -9.35 24.61
CA GLU A 262 65.82 -10.04 24.52
C GLU A 262 66.50 -9.73 23.19
N VAL A 263 67.56 -8.94 23.33
CA VAL A 263 68.87 -9.05 22.68
C VAL A 263 68.91 -9.08 21.15
N GLU A 264 69.48 -8.01 20.61
CA GLU A 264 70.08 -7.95 19.28
C GLU A 264 70.91 -9.21 18.99
N ASN A 265 70.59 -9.92 17.90
CA ASN A 265 71.52 -10.15 16.80
C ASN A 265 70.89 -11.05 15.75
N SER A 266 71.15 -10.69 14.49
CA SER A 266 71.05 -11.49 13.25
C SER A 266 69.98 -11.01 12.27
N THR A 267 70.49 -10.28 11.28
CA THR A 267 69.98 -10.08 9.93
C THR A 267 69.46 -11.37 9.29
N GLN A 268 68.15 -11.49 9.12
CA GLN A 268 67.55 -12.11 7.93
C GLN A 268 66.28 -11.36 7.54
N ASN A 269 66.38 -10.66 6.41
CA ASN A 269 65.25 -10.09 5.69
C ASN A 269 64.36 -11.22 5.16
N THR A 270 63.40 -11.64 5.97
CA THR A 270 62.14 -12.18 5.47
C THR A 270 61.06 -11.20 5.91
N GLY A 271 60.62 -10.36 4.98
CA GLY A 271 59.45 -9.51 5.14
C GLY A 271 58.21 -10.40 5.25
N THR A 272 58.01 -11.00 6.42
CA THR A 272 56.73 -11.59 6.80
C THR A 272 55.78 -10.41 6.97
N ASN A 273 54.91 -10.19 5.99
CA ASN A 273 53.73 -9.34 6.11
C ASN A 273 52.88 -9.87 7.27
N ARG A 274 53.23 -9.49 8.51
CA ARG A 274 52.38 -9.71 9.67
C ARG A 274 51.17 -8.81 9.44
N THR A 275 50.07 -9.38 8.97
CA THR A 275 48.79 -8.69 8.86
C THR A 275 48.35 -8.30 10.25
N SER A 276 48.75 -7.09 10.69
CA SER A 276 48.29 -6.52 11.94
C SER A 276 46.78 -6.32 11.83
N ILE A 277 46.01 -7.09 12.59
CA ILE A 277 44.57 -6.92 12.70
C ILE A 277 44.31 -5.51 13.24
N THR A 278 43.43 -4.75 12.59
CA THR A 278 43.16 -3.34 12.92
C THR A 278 41.72 -3.17 13.40
N LEU A 279 41.52 -2.53 14.55
CA LEU A 279 40.20 -2.18 15.08
C LEU A 279 39.87 -0.71 14.84
N PRO A 280 38.61 -0.36 14.61
CA PRO A 280 38.17 1.04 14.58
C PRO A 280 38.42 1.74 15.93
N ILE A 281 38.68 3.04 15.89
CA ILE A 281 38.88 3.88 17.08
C ILE A 281 37.70 3.71 18.08
N PRO A 282 37.96 3.66 19.40
CA PRO A 282 36.93 3.43 20.42
C PRO A 282 35.72 4.38 20.34
N SER A 283 35.93 5.63 19.93
CA SER A 283 34.85 6.62 19.74
C SER A 283 33.86 6.22 18.64
N ILE A 284 34.36 5.65 17.53
CA ILE A 284 33.53 5.20 16.41
C ILE A 284 32.73 3.97 16.83
N VAL A 285 33.35 3.04 17.57
CA VAL A 285 32.67 1.87 18.14
C VAL A 285 31.53 2.29 19.07
N LYS A 286 31.77 3.25 19.98
CA LYS A 286 30.72 3.78 20.87
C LYS A 286 29.55 4.39 20.08
N MET A 287 29.84 5.09 18.98
CA MET A 287 28.79 5.65 18.11
C MET A 287 28.00 4.56 17.38
N ASP A 288 28.66 3.51 16.88
CA ASP A 288 27.98 2.39 16.20
C ASP A 288 27.07 1.61 17.16
N VAL A 289 27.52 1.38 18.39
CA VAL A 289 26.71 0.81 19.48
C VAL A 289 25.49 1.71 19.76
N PHE A 290 25.68 3.02 19.87
CA PHE A 290 24.59 3.98 20.10
C PHE A 290 23.53 3.92 18.98
N PHE A 291 23.95 3.93 17.71
CA PHE A 291 23.03 3.85 16.58
C PHE A 291 22.32 2.50 16.50
N SER A 292 23.04 1.41 16.75
CA SER A 292 22.46 0.05 16.75
C SER A 292 21.42 -0.11 17.86
N ILE A 293 21.68 0.38 19.08
CA ILE A 293 20.68 0.40 20.17
C ILE A 293 19.46 1.26 19.79
N THR A 294 19.69 2.44 19.23
CA THR A 294 18.59 3.33 18.79
C THR A 294 17.70 2.66 17.75
N ILE A 295 18.31 1.96 16.79
CA ILE A 295 17.60 1.21 15.75
C ILE A 295 16.86 0.00 16.35
N THR A 296 17.44 -0.70 17.32
CA THR A 296 16.75 -1.77 18.04
C THR A 296 15.52 -1.25 18.77
N ILE A 297 15.64 -0.12 19.47
CA ILE A 297 14.51 0.50 20.17
C ILE A 297 13.41 0.84 19.18
N ASP A 298 13.74 1.33 17.99
CA ASP A 298 12.78 1.61 16.92
C ASP A 298 12.04 0.35 16.44
N VAL A 299 12.77 -0.73 16.17
CA VAL A 299 12.18 -2.03 15.77
C VAL A 299 11.31 -2.61 16.89
N LEU A 300 11.77 -2.54 18.14
CA LEU A 300 11.03 -3.02 19.31
C LEU A 300 9.75 -2.20 19.53
N THR A 301 9.83 -0.87 19.39
CA THR A 301 8.67 0.01 19.47
C THR A 301 7.64 -0.39 18.42
N ARG A 302 8.07 -0.65 17.17
CA ARG A 302 7.16 -1.13 16.12
C ARG A 302 6.55 -2.49 16.45
N MET A 303 7.33 -3.42 16.98
CA MET A 303 6.83 -4.73 17.43
C MET A 303 5.74 -4.61 18.50
N VAL A 304 5.87 -3.65 19.44
CA VAL A 304 4.89 -3.44 20.51
C VAL A 304 3.59 -2.80 20.01
N PHE A 305 3.69 -1.86 19.07
CA PHE A 305 2.53 -1.10 18.59
C PHE A 305 1.88 -1.69 17.32
N CYS A 306 2.45 -2.73 16.69
CA CYS A 306 1.95 -3.27 15.42
C CYS A 306 0.64 -4.06 15.57
N PRO A 307 -0.37 -3.83 14.69
CA PRO A 307 -1.73 -4.42 14.78
C PRO A 307 -1.73 -5.95 14.82
N ALA A 308 -0.82 -6.58 14.09
CA ALA A 308 -0.60 -8.02 14.08
C ALA A 308 0.90 -8.32 13.90
N ILE A 309 1.49 -9.05 14.84
CA ILE A 309 2.94 -9.26 14.89
C ILE A 309 3.46 -10.15 13.75
N ARG A 310 2.75 -11.23 13.40
CA ARG A 310 3.21 -12.19 12.38
C ARG A 310 3.28 -11.56 10.98
N PRO A 311 2.20 -10.95 10.44
CA PRO A 311 2.28 -10.31 9.11
C PRO A 311 3.27 -9.16 9.08
N TRP A 312 3.41 -8.44 10.20
CA TRP A 312 4.39 -7.36 10.33
C TRP A 312 5.83 -7.89 10.30
N LEU A 313 6.13 -8.99 11.00
CA LEU A 313 7.48 -9.57 11.08
C LEU A 313 7.96 -10.09 9.73
N PHE A 314 7.07 -10.73 8.97
CA PHE A 314 7.37 -11.28 7.64
C PHE A 314 7.23 -10.25 6.49
N SER A 315 7.02 -8.97 6.80
CA SER A 315 7.08 -7.91 5.79
C SER A 315 8.52 -7.71 5.32
N LEU A 316 8.73 -7.55 4.01
CA LEU A 316 10.07 -7.32 3.42
C LEU A 316 10.80 -6.16 4.11
N TYR A 317 10.08 -5.09 4.46
CA TYR A 317 10.66 -3.93 5.13
C TYR A 317 11.15 -4.26 6.54
N THR A 318 10.40 -5.08 7.29
CA THR A 318 10.79 -5.52 8.64
C THR A 318 11.93 -6.52 8.58
N LEU A 319 11.96 -7.40 7.58
CA LEU A 319 13.06 -8.34 7.37
C LEU A 319 14.37 -7.59 7.10
N ILE A 320 14.36 -6.57 6.24
CA ILE A 320 15.50 -5.68 6.00
C ILE A 320 15.94 -5.00 7.31
N ASP A 321 14.98 -4.51 8.10
CA ASP A 321 15.22 -3.86 9.38
C ASP A 321 15.95 -4.78 10.37
N ILE A 322 15.53 -6.04 10.46
CA ILE A 322 16.12 -7.08 11.33
C ILE A 322 17.48 -7.52 10.79
N LEU A 323 17.58 -7.82 9.49
CA LEU A 323 18.82 -8.28 8.86
C LEU A 323 19.95 -7.26 9.04
N SER A 324 19.62 -5.98 9.03
CA SER A 324 20.58 -4.89 9.26
C SER A 324 21.08 -4.74 10.71
N LEU A 325 20.47 -5.44 11.67
CA LEU A 325 20.87 -5.51 13.07
C LEU A 325 21.67 -6.79 13.39
N VAL A 326 21.57 -7.82 12.54
CA VAL A 326 22.26 -9.11 12.73
C VAL A 326 23.75 -8.95 13.03
N PRO A 327 24.53 -8.12 12.30
CA PRO A 327 25.98 -8.02 12.54
C PRO A 327 26.31 -7.56 13.96
N PHE A 328 25.58 -6.56 14.47
CA PHE A 328 25.77 -6.03 15.82
C PHE A 328 25.48 -7.07 16.91
N TYR A 329 24.38 -7.82 16.77
CA TYR A 329 24.03 -8.84 17.74
C TYR A 329 24.93 -10.06 17.68
N CYS A 330 25.40 -10.44 16.49
CA CYS A 330 26.43 -11.47 16.34
C CYS A 330 27.73 -11.04 17.05
N GLU A 331 28.19 -9.81 16.86
CA GLU A 331 29.36 -9.27 17.57
C GLU A 331 29.16 -9.27 19.09
N LEU A 332 28.00 -8.84 19.58
CA LEU A 332 27.70 -8.79 21.01
C LEU A 332 27.64 -10.20 21.63
N ILE A 333 26.99 -11.16 20.98
CA ILE A 333 26.92 -12.55 21.44
C ILE A 333 28.31 -13.16 21.49
N LEU A 334 29.12 -12.94 20.45
CA LEU A 334 30.49 -13.43 20.42
C LEU A 334 31.32 -12.81 21.55
N TYR A 335 31.22 -11.51 21.77
CA TYR A 335 31.89 -10.81 22.87
C TYR A 335 31.52 -11.41 24.23
N GLU A 336 30.23 -11.63 24.50
CA GLU A 336 29.77 -12.23 25.76
C GLU A 336 30.18 -13.71 25.91
N MET A 337 30.15 -14.49 24.81
CA MET A 337 30.64 -15.87 24.82
C MET A 337 32.13 -15.95 25.16
N ILE A 338 32.92 -14.97 24.69
CA ILE A 338 34.35 -14.87 25.02
C ILE A 338 34.53 -14.47 26.49
N HIS A 339 33.75 -13.51 26.99
CA HIS A 339 33.89 -12.98 28.35
C HIS A 339 33.42 -13.96 29.45
N HIS A 340 32.37 -14.76 29.19
CA HIS A 340 31.77 -15.66 30.19
C HIS A 340 32.47 -17.03 30.34
N LYS A 341 33.65 -17.24 29.71
CA LYS A 341 34.49 -18.46 29.76
C LYS A 341 33.78 -19.77 29.39
N ALA A 342 34.04 -20.30 28.19
CA ALA A 342 33.82 -21.72 27.91
C ALA A 342 34.70 -22.29 26.77
N PHE A 343 35.67 -23.11 27.17
CA PHE A 343 36.20 -24.30 26.47
C PHE A 343 37.35 -24.14 25.43
N VAL A 344 38.46 -24.82 25.74
CA VAL A 344 39.64 -25.25 24.92
C VAL A 344 40.87 -24.33 24.90
N ASN A 345 42.01 -24.92 25.30
CA ASN A 345 43.44 -24.56 25.14
C ASN A 345 43.78 -23.17 24.58
N ALA A 346 44.63 -22.44 25.32
CA ALA A 346 45.02 -21.05 25.12
C ALA A 346 45.68 -20.72 23.75
N GLU A 347 46.05 -21.71 22.94
CA GLU A 347 46.68 -21.53 21.63
C GLU A 347 45.69 -21.71 20.47
N ASP A 348 44.66 -22.57 20.61
CA ASP A 348 43.69 -22.88 19.54
C ASP A 348 42.54 -21.86 19.47
N TRP A 349 42.17 -21.26 20.61
CA TRP A 349 41.02 -20.34 20.69
C TRP A 349 41.28 -19.01 19.97
N LEU A 350 42.50 -18.46 19.98
CA LEU A 350 42.85 -17.23 19.27
C LEU A 350 42.75 -17.41 17.75
N VAL A 351 43.19 -18.56 17.24
CA VAL A 351 43.09 -18.88 15.81
C VAL A 351 41.63 -19.05 15.38
N ARG A 352 40.81 -19.71 16.21
CA ARG A 352 39.36 -19.82 15.98
C ARG A 352 38.64 -18.48 16.08
N LEU A 353 39.06 -17.61 17.00
CA LEU A 353 38.54 -16.27 17.19
C LEU A 353 38.79 -15.38 15.97
N MET A 354 40.03 -15.36 15.46
CA MET A 354 40.40 -14.60 14.26
C MET A 354 39.65 -15.08 13.01
N SER A 355 39.38 -16.39 12.92
CA SER A 355 38.57 -16.96 11.84
C SER A 355 37.11 -16.49 11.92
N ILE A 356 36.51 -16.48 13.12
CA ILE A 356 35.12 -16.04 13.34
C ILE A 356 34.97 -14.51 13.12
N GLU A 357 35.94 -13.71 13.54
CA GLU A 357 35.95 -12.26 13.29
C GLU A 357 35.86 -11.94 11.78
N GLY A 358 36.60 -12.67 10.94
CA GLY A 358 36.54 -12.53 9.48
C GLY A 358 35.14 -12.76 8.88
N TYR A 359 34.41 -13.77 9.36
CA TYR A 359 33.03 -14.02 8.92
C TYR A 359 32.06 -12.94 9.39
N VAL A 360 32.25 -12.41 10.61
CA VAL A 360 31.41 -11.34 11.16
C VAL A 360 31.63 -10.02 10.41
N VAL A 361 32.86 -9.75 9.96
CA VAL A 361 33.16 -8.61 9.07
C VAL A 361 32.37 -8.70 7.77
N ILE A 362 32.22 -9.89 7.18
CA ILE A 362 31.39 -10.10 5.97
C ILE A 362 29.92 -9.80 6.26
N LEU A 363 29.39 -10.20 7.43
CA LEU A 363 28.02 -9.89 7.83
C LEU A 363 27.76 -8.38 7.87
N LYS A 364 28.78 -7.54 8.09
CA LYS A 364 28.62 -6.07 8.09
C LYS A 364 28.10 -5.51 6.77
N VAL A 365 28.15 -6.26 5.66
CA VAL A 365 27.46 -5.88 4.42
C VAL A 365 25.95 -5.63 4.66
N PHE A 366 25.34 -6.35 5.60
CA PHE A 366 23.94 -6.16 5.97
C PHE A 366 23.67 -4.80 6.63
N VAL A 367 24.68 -4.12 7.18
CA VAL A 367 24.54 -2.75 7.71
C VAL A 367 24.15 -1.76 6.60
N VAL A 368 24.63 -1.98 5.37
CA VAL A 368 24.26 -1.14 4.22
C VAL A 368 22.77 -1.27 3.91
N LEU A 369 22.14 -2.40 4.25
CA LEU A 369 20.70 -2.58 4.05
C LEU A 369 19.84 -1.57 4.83
N ARG A 370 20.38 -0.91 5.86
CA ARG A 370 19.70 0.19 6.57
C ARG A 370 19.27 1.29 5.60
N LEU A 371 20.00 1.53 4.49
CA LEU A 371 19.62 2.52 3.47
C LEU A 371 18.25 2.22 2.82
N PHE A 372 17.89 0.94 2.67
CA PHE A 372 16.58 0.56 2.13
C PHE A 372 15.40 1.00 3.02
N ARG A 373 15.64 1.31 4.32
CA ARG A 373 14.63 1.93 5.19
C ARG A 373 14.15 3.28 4.67
N VAL A 374 15.04 4.07 4.08
CA VAL A 374 14.66 5.37 3.50
C VAL A 374 13.82 5.15 2.25
N LEU A 375 14.17 4.15 1.44
CA LEU A 375 13.53 3.85 0.17
C LEU A 375 12.07 3.42 0.30
N ARG A 376 11.67 2.75 1.40
CA ARG A 376 10.27 2.33 1.64
C ARG A 376 9.27 3.48 1.78
N ARG A 377 9.76 4.69 2.08
CA ARG A 377 8.93 5.89 2.22
C ARG A 377 8.55 6.49 0.87
N HIS A 378 9.38 6.25 -0.14
CA HIS A 378 9.15 6.77 -1.48
C HIS A 378 8.09 5.94 -2.20
N ARG A 379 7.06 6.63 -2.72
CA ARG A 379 5.96 6.00 -3.46
C ARG A 379 6.48 5.21 -4.66
N GLY A 380 7.40 5.80 -5.42
CA GLY A 380 7.96 5.17 -6.62
C GLY A 380 8.64 3.84 -6.31
N THR A 381 9.31 3.70 -5.17
CA THR A 381 9.94 2.44 -4.76
C THR A 381 8.92 1.34 -4.51
N ARG A 382 7.76 1.66 -3.93
CA ARG A 382 6.68 0.68 -3.73
C ARG A 382 6.12 0.18 -5.07
N VAL A 383 5.93 1.11 -6.01
CA VAL A 383 5.48 0.78 -7.38
C VAL A 383 6.53 -0.04 -8.10
N LEU A 384 7.81 0.32 -8.00
CA LEU A 384 8.92 -0.41 -8.58
C LEU A 384 8.99 -1.84 -8.02
N LEU A 385 8.90 -2.01 -6.71
CA LEU A 385 8.95 -3.33 -6.08
C LEU A 385 7.76 -4.22 -6.50
N TYR A 386 6.56 -3.63 -6.61
CA TYR A 386 5.39 -4.34 -7.15
C TYR A 386 5.59 -4.73 -8.62
N THR A 387 6.16 -3.83 -9.42
CA THR A 387 6.47 -4.07 -10.83
C THR A 387 7.43 -5.24 -10.96
N ILE A 388 8.57 -5.20 -10.25
CA ILE A 388 9.57 -6.28 -10.21
C ILE A 388 8.93 -7.60 -9.77
N ARG A 389 8.09 -7.58 -8.72
CA ARG A 389 7.39 -8.79 -8.26
C ARG A 389 6.47 -9.37 -9.34
N THR A 390 5.78 -8.51 -10.08
CA THR A 390 4.83 -8.93 -11.11
C THR A 390 5.53 -9.47 -12.35
N THR A 391 6.65 -8.84 -12.75
CA THR A 391 7.44 -9.24 -13.93
C THR A 391 8.60 -10.17 -13.57
N PHE A 392 8.60 -10.78 -12.38
CA PHE A 392 9.77 -11.51 -11.87
C PHE A 392 10.16 -12.67 -12.79
N LEU A 393 9.18 -13.46 -13.23
CA LEU A 393 9.43 -14.60 -14.12
C LEU A 393 9.99 -14.15 -15.48
N ASP A 394 9.41 -13.10 -16.06
CA ASP A 394 9.87 -12.53 -17.33
C ASP A 394 11.30 -12.00 -17.20
N MET A 395 11.63 -11.34 -16.09
CA MET A 395 12.99 -10.86 -15.79
C MET A 395 13.97 -12.02 -15.56
N CYS A 396 13.56 -13.08 -14.86
CA CYS A 396 14.39 -14.26 -14.61
C CYS A 396 14.82 -14.95 -15.90
N ILE A 397 13.89 -15.13 -16.86
CA ILE A 397 14.21 -15.72 -18.16
C ILE A 397 15.32 -14.93 -18.84
N ILE A 398 15.26 -13.60 -18.81
CA ILE A 398 16.26 -12.80 -19.52
C ILE A 398 17.60 -12.76 -18.77
N VAL A 399 17.60 -12.74 -17.44
CA VAL A 399 18.84 -12.90 -16.65
C VAL A 399 19.50 -14.24 -16.97
N ILE A 400 18.72 -15.31 -17.10
CA ILE A 400 19.24 -16.62 -17.51
C ILE A 400 19.86 -16.54 -18.90
N LEU A 401 19.19 -15.92 -19.88
CA LEU A 401 19.74 -15.73 -21.24
C LEU A 401 21.06 -14.93 -21.24
N ILE A 402 21.17 -13.90 -20.40
CA ILE A 402 22.41 -13.11 -20.23
C ILE A 402 23.52 -13.98 -19.63
N LEU A 403 23.22 -14.76 -18.58
CA LEU A 403 24.20 -15.63 -17.93
C LEU A 403 24.66 -16.76 -18.84
N GLU A 404 23.74 -17.37 -19.61
CA GLU A 404 24.04 -18.39 -20.59
C GLU A 404 24.93 -17.84 -21.71
N SER A 405 24.58 -16.67 -22.26
CA SER A 405 25.38 -16.00 -23.29
C SER A 405 26.77 -15.61 -22.76
N ALA A 406 26.85 -15.11 -21.52
CA ALA A 406 28.13 -14.78 -20.89
C ALA A 406 28.99 -16.04 -20.66
N LEU A 407 28.38 -17.17 -20.31
CA LEU A 407 29.08 -18.45 -20.20
C LEU A 407 29.57 -18.94 -21.57
N PHE A 408 28.74 -18.83 -22.60
CA PHE A 408 29.10 -19.20 -23.97
C PHE A 408 30.29 -18.36 -24.48
N PHE A 409 30.20 -17.03 -24.44
CA PHE A 409 31.28 -16.15 -24.90
C PHE A 409 32.51 -16.22 -24.00
N GLY A 410 32.34 -16.44 -22.69
CA GLY A 410 33.43 -16.67 -21.75
C GLY A 410 34.20 -17.97 -22.01
N ALA A 411 33.51 -19.03 -22.44
CA ALA A 411 34.16 -20.26 -22.89
C ALA A 411 34.79 -20.09 -24.28
N ALA A 412 34.12 -19.39 -25.20
CA ALA A 412 34.66 -19.12 -26.54
C ALA A 412 35.97 -18.35 -26.47
N ILE A 413 36.05 -17.30 -25.63
CA ILE A 413 37.27 -16.50 -25.53
C ILE A 413 38.43 -17.28 -24.93
N TYR A 414 38.15 -18.17 -23.96
CA TYR A 414 39.13 -19.08 -23.36
C TYR A 414 39.83 -19.97 -24.40
N PHE A 415 39.11 -20.46 -25.41
CA PHE A 415 39.71 -21.29 -26.46
C PHE A 415 40.39 -20.50 -27.57
N THR A 416 40.15 -19.19 -27.67
CA THR A 416 40.68 -18.35 -28.76
C THR A 416 41.84 -17.45 -28.34
N ASP A 417 42.05 -17.24 -27.04
CA ASP A 417 42.98 -16.25 -26.53
C ASP A 417 43.64 -16.72 -25.23
N ASP A 418 44.97 -16.80 -25.24
CA ASP A 418 45.78 -17.34 -24.15
C ASP A 418 45.78 -16.44 -22.89
N ASN A 419 45.32 -15.18 -22.99
CA ASN A 419 45.21 -14.27 -21.84
C ASN A 419 44.13 -14.75 -20.83
N PHE A 420 43.22 -15.62 -21.28
CA PHE A 420 42.14 -16.15 -20.46
C PHE A 420 42.50 -17.52 -19.90
N ASN A 421 43.19 -17.55 -18.75
CA ASN A 421 43.70 -18.80 -18.19
C ASN A 421 42.62 -19.81 -17.74
N ASN A 422 41.40 -19.37 -17.43
CA ASN A 422 40.31 -20.22 -16.95
C ASN A 422 38.95 -19.70 -17.42
N ILE A 423 37.99 -20.60 -17.66
CA ILE A 423 36.62 -20.25 -18.11
C ILE A 423 35.92 -19.23 -17.18
N PRO A 424 36.00 -19.32 -15.83
CA PRO A 424 35.41 -18.30 -14.96
C PRO A 424 35.95 -16.88 -15.15
N ARG A 425 37.23 -16.73 -15.59
CA ARG A 425 37.78 -15.41 -15.95
C ARG A 425 37.19 -14.91 -17.26
N GLY A 426 37.04 -15.79 -18.25
CA GLY A 426 36.32 -15.48 -19.49
C GLY A 426 34.86 -15.11 -19.23
N PHE A 427 34.19 -15.79 -18.31
CA PHE A 427 32.82 -15.48 -17.89
C PHE A 427 32.71 -14.08 -17.26
N TRP A 428 33.63 -13.71 -16.35
CA TRP A 428 33.71 -12.35 -15.80
C TRP A 428 33.86 -11.30 -16.90
N TRP A 429 34.81 -11.52 -17.81
CA TRP A 429 35.02 -10.65 -18.97
C TRP A 429 33.79 -10.52 -19.87
N ALA A 430 33.12 -11.64 -20.18
CA ALA A 430 31.92 -11.63 -21.00
C ALA A 430 30.78 -10.85 -20.31
N LEU A 431 30.58 -11.02 -19.00
CA LEU A 431 29.55 -10.31 -18.24
C LEU A 431 29.77 -8.79 -18.23
N ILE A 432 31.01 -8.32 -18.00
CA ILE A 432 31.34 -6.88 -18.02
C ILE A 432 31.28 -6.28 -19.44
N THR A 433 31.58 -7.09 -20.46
CA THR A 433 31.56 -6.67 -21.86
C THR A 433 30.12 -6.58 -22.39
N MET A 434 29.29 -7.59 -22.10
CA MET A 434 27.86 -7.61 -22.48
C MET A 434 27.05 -6.52 -21.77
N SER A 435 27.45 -6.14 -20.55
CA SER A 435 26.86 -5.03 -19.80
C SER A 435 27.42 -3.66 -20.19
N THR A 436 28.31 -3.59 -21.19
CA THR A 436 28.96 -2.37 -21.69
C THR A 436 29.79 -1.61 -20.65
N VAL A 437 30.17 -2.26 -19.54
CA VAL A 437 31.00 -1.66 -18.48
C VAL A 437 32.47 -1.60 -18.90
N GLY A 438 33.03 -2.74 -19.33
CA GLY A 438 34.39 -2.82 -19.90
C GLY A 438 35.49 -2.20 -19.04
N TYR A 439 35.76 -2.75 -17.84
CA TYR A 439 36.82 -2.26 -16.94
C TYR A 439 38.23 -2.22 -17.57
N GLY A 440 38.49 -3.06 -18.57
CA GLY A 440 39.78 -3.14 -19.25
C GLY A 440 40.84 -3.95 -18.49
N ASP A 441 40.44 -4.65 -17.43
CA ASP A 441 41.27 -5.59 -16.66
C ASP A 441 41.60 -6.85 -17.46
N LEU A 442 40.68 -7.29 -18.30
CA LEU A 442 40.86 -8.38 -19.26
C LEU A 442 40.47 -7.90 -20.66
N VAL A 443 41.34 -8.12 -21.63
CA VAL A 443 41.10 -7.79 -23.04
C VAL A 443 41.67 -8.89 -23.92
N PRO A 444 41.00 -9.24 -25.05
CA PRO A 444 41.59 -10.11 -26.04
C PRO A 444 42.82 -9.45 -26.66
N THR A 445 43.81 -10.28 -26.96
CA THR A 445 45.08 -9.94 -27.60
C THR A 445 45.15 -10.47 -29.03
N HIS A 446 44.44 -11.56 -29.33
CA HIS A 446 44.43 -12.20 -30.65
C HIS A 446 43.32 -11.67 -31.55
N THR A 447 43.56 -11.69 -32.87
CA THR A 447 42.59 -11.27 -33.90
C THR A 447 41.27 -12.03 -33.82
N VAL A 448 41.33 -13.35 -33.55
CA VAL A 448 40.13 -14.18 -33.37
C VAL A 448 39.37 -13.77 -32.12
N GLY A 449 40.07 -13.49 -31.02
CA GLY A 449 39.49 -12.97 -29.78
C GLY A 449 38.76 -11.64 -29.99
N TYR A 450 39.29 -10.74 -30.82
CA TYR A 450 38.59 -9.50 -31.19
C TYR A 450 37.28 -9.77 -31.94
N VAL A 451 37.24 -10.74 -32.85
CA VAL A 451 35.99 -11.11 -33.54
C VAL A 451 34.96 -11.65 -32.55
N VAL A 452 35.36 -12.54 -31.64
CA VAL A 452 34.50 -13.04 -30.55
C VAL A 452 33.98 -11.89 -29.69
N ALA A 453 34.85 -10.94 -29.33
CA ALA A 453 34.48 -9.76 -28.55
C ALA A 453 33.46 -8.88 -29.29
N MET A 454 33.61 -8.64 -30.59
CA MET A 454 32.64 -7.87 -31.36
C MET A 454 31.25 -8.52 -31.37
N ILE A 455 31.19 -9.84 -31.58
CA ILE A 455 29.93 -10.58 -31.55
C ILE A 455 29.30 -10.55 -30.14
N CYS A 456 30.12 -10.69 -29.11
CA CYS A 456 29.70 -10.61 -27.70
C CYS A 456 29.09 -9.25 -27.37
N VAL A 457 29.73 -8.13 -27.76
CA VAL A 457 29.22 -6.77 -27.54
C VAL A 457 27.88 -6.54 -28.23
N ILE A 458 27.76 -6.95 -29.50
CA ILE A 458 26.51 -6.80 -30.26
C ILE A 458 25.39 -7.60 -29.60
N THR A 459 25.65 -8.88 -29.28
CA THR A 459 24.67 -9.77 -28.66
C THR A 459 24.25 -9.27 -27.27
N GLY A 460 25.21 -8.85 -26.45
CA GLY A 460 24.94 -8.28 -25.12
C GLY A 460 24.13 -6.99 -25.17
N THR A 461 24.44 -6.09 -26.09
CA THR A 461 23.69 -4.84 -26.28
C THR A 461 22.26 -5.11 -26.70
N LEU A 462 22.01 -6.08 -27.59
CA LEU A 462 20.66 -6.48 -28.01
C LEU A 462 19.86 -7.09 -26.85
N LEU A 463 20.48 -7.97 -26.04
CA LEU A 463 19.83 -8.56 -24.86
C LEU A 463 19.49 -7.50 -23.81
N MET A 464 20.40 -6.57 -23.54
CA MET A 464 20.13 -5.44 -22.63
C MET A 464 19.06 -4.48 -23.17
N SER A 465 19.05 -4.25 -24.49
CA SER A 465 18.01 -3.45 -25.14
C SER A 465 16.62 -4.09 -25.07
N TYR A 466 16.55 -5.43 -24.95
CA TYR A 466 15.31 -6.16 -24.74
C TYR A 466 14.84 -6.13 -23.27
N THR A 467 15.75 -6.24 -22.28
CA THR A 467 15.37 -6.26 -20.85
C THR A 467 14.79 -4.95 -20.35
N ILE A 468 15.43 -3.83 -20.69
CA ILE A 468 15.12 -2.53 -20.11
C ILE A 468 13.67 -2.10 -20.43
N PRO A 469 13.17 -2.16 -21.68
CA PRO A 469 11.80 -1.76 -22.01
C PRO A 469 10.74 -2.63 -21.34
N VAL A 470 10.98 -3.93 -21.14
CA VAL A 470 10.02 -4.82 -20.48
C VAL A 470 9.73 -4.34 -19.05
N LEU A 471 10.77 -3.99 -18.30
CA LEU A 471 10.61 -3.44 -16.94
C LEU A 471 10.06 -2.00 -16.96
N VAL A 472 10.61 -1.15 -17.82
CA VAL A 472 10.26 0.28 -17.88
C VAL A 472 8.81 0.50 -18.29
N ASN A 473 8.29 -0.22 -19.28
CA ASN A 473 6.91 -0.06 -19.74
C ASN A 473 5.90 -0.44 -18.65
N HIS A 474 6.16 -1.53 -17.92
CA HIS A 474 5.31 -1.91 -16.77
C HIS A 474 5.42 -0.90 -15.63
N PHE A 475 6.63 -0.41 -15.33
CA PHE A 475 6.83 0.59 -14.29
C PHE A 475 6.09 1.89 -14.61
N ILE A 476 6.20 2.41 -15.84
CA ILE A 476 5.51 3.63 -16.28
C ILE A 476 3.99 3.42 -16.17
N LEU A 477 3.47 2.28 -16.62
CA LEU A 477 2.05 1.95 -16.55
C LEU A 477 1.52 2.01 -15.10
N TYR A 478 2.19 1.33 -14.17
CA TYR A 478 1.76 1.32 -12.77
C TYR A 478 2.00 2.66 -12.07
N TYR A 479 3.06 3.38 -12.43
CA TYR A 479 3.40 4.67 -11.85
C TYR A 479 2.40 5.77 -12.22
N ASP A 480 2.07 5.89 -13.51
CA ASP A 480 1.07 6.85 -14.00
C ASP A 480 -0.31 6.57 -13.40
N HIS A 481 -0.73 5.30 -13.40
CA HIS A 481 -2.00 4.93 -12.78
C HIS A 481 -2.03 5.25 -11.28
N ALA A 482 -0.92 4.98 -10.57
CA ALA A 482 -0.81 5.38 -9.19
C ALA A 482 -0.99 6.91 -9.07
N ASP A 483 -0.27 7.71 -9.86
CA ASP A 483 -0.36 9.17 -9.78
C ASP A 483 -1.79 9.68 -10.02
N GLN A 484 -2.46 9.17 -11.05
CA GLN A 484 -3.86 9.44 -11.33
C GLN A 484 -4.78 9.11 -10.15
N LEU A 485 -4.63 7.93 -9.53
CA LEU A 485 -5.41 7.54 -8.33
C LEU A 485 -5.18 8.52 -7.16
N ALA A 486 -3.97 9.02 -6.97
CA ALA A 486 -3.69 9.99 -5.91
C ALA A 486 -4.36 11.35 -6.18
N MET A 487 -4.30 11.81 -7.44
CA MET A 487 -4.95 13.04 -7.87
C MET A 487 -6.47 12.96 -7.70
N VAL A 488 -7.10 11.87 -8.17
CA VAL A 488 -8.55 11.63 -8.03
C VAL A 488 -8.96 11.60 -6.55
N LYS A 489 -8.20 10.89 -5.69
CA LYS A 489 -8.45 10.86 -4.23
C LYS A 489 -8.34 12.25 -3.60
N GLN A 490 -7.42 13.11 -4.06
CA GLN A 490 -7.31 14.50 -3.60
C GLN A 490 -8.48 15.36 -4.07
N MET A 491 -8.93 15.19 -5.32
CA MET A 491 -10.07 15.89 -5.87
C MET A 491 -11.36 15.54 -5.13
N HIS A 492 -11.65 14.25 -4.90
CA HIS A 492 -12.81 13.81 -4.12
C HIS A 492 -12.81 14.36 -2.69
N ARG A 493 -11.65 14.39 -2.02
CA ARG A 493 -11.53 14.98 -0.66
C ARG A 493 -11.81 16.48 -0.67
N SER A 494 -11.32 17.18 -1.68
CA SER A 494 -11.54 18.62 -1.85
C SER A 494 -12.99 18.94 -2.16
N ALA A 495 -13.61 18.16 -3.06
CA ALA A 495 -15.04 18.24 -3.37
C ALA A 495 -15.91 17.96 -2.14
N LYS A 496 -15.61 16.91 -1.36
CA LYS A 496 -16.33 16.57 -0.12
C LYS A 496 -16.18 17.68 0.94
N ARG A 497 -14.99 18.30 1.05
CA ARG A 497 -14.77 19.45 1.95
C ARG A 497 -15.58 20.67 1.52
N LYS A 498 -15.61 20.99 0.22
CA LYS A 498 -16.43 22.08 -0.35
C LYS A 498 -17.92 21.82 -0.13
N ALA A 499 -18.40 20.60 -0.39
CA ALA A 499 -19.78 20.20 -0.14
C ALA A 499 -20.16 20.36 1.34
N ARG A 500 -19.30 19.91 2.27
CA ARG A 500 -19.52 20.11 3.71
C ARG A 500 -19.55 21.59 4.11
N SER A 501 -18.66 22.40 3.53
CA SER A 501 -18.63 23.86 3.76
C SER A 501 -19.91 24.54 3.28
N ARG A 502 -20.41 24.16 2.08
CA ARG A 502 -21.68 24.67 1.53
C ARG A 502 -22.87 24.27 2.40
N ASN A 503 -22.90 23.04 2.91
CA ASN A 503 -23.96 22.62 3.83
C ASN A 503 -23.88 23.41 5.15
N MET A 504 -22.67 23.60 5.70
CA MET A 504 -22.49 24.39 6.92
C MET A 504 -22.91 25.86 6.74
N SER A 505 -22.60 26.49 5.60
CA SER A 505 -23.04 27.85 5.32
C SER A 505 -24.56 27.96 5.20
N LYS A 506 -25.24 26.96 4.61
CA LYS A 506 -26.71 26.89 4.59
C LYS A 506 -27.29 26.79 6.00
N TYR A 507 -26.71 25.97 6.88
CA TYR A 507 -27.16 25.89 8.28
C TYR A 507 -26.92 27.20 9.04
N ALA A 508 -25.75 27.84 8.86
CA ALA A 508 -25.45 29.12 9.48
C ALA A 508 -26.40 30.25 9.02
N GLN A 509 -26.73 30.30 7.73
CA GLN A 509 -27.74 31.24 7.21
C GLN A 509 -29.13 31.00 7.80
N LYS A 510 -29.56 29.73 7.89
CA LYS A 510 -30.83 29.38 8.55
C LYS A 510 -30.84 29.82 10.02
N ALA A 511 -29.76 29.54 10.76
CA ALA A 511 -29.63 29.93 12.16
C ALA A 511 -29.65 31.47 12.35
N LEU A 512 -28.96 32.21 11.48
CA LEU A 512 -28.98 33.68 11.48
C LEU A 512 -30.38 34.23 11.17
N SER A 513 -31.09 33.64 10.20
CA SER A 513 -32.45 34.06 9.88
C SER A 513 -33.41 33.82 11.05
N SER A 514 -33.33 32.67 11.72
CA SER A 514 -34.12 32.40 12.93
C SER A 514 -33.76 33.32 14.09
N ALA A 515 -32.47 33.64 14.28
CA ALA A 515 -32.03 34.57 15.32
C ALA A 515 -32.55 35.99 15.06
N ARG A 516 -32.53 36.46 13.80
CA ARG A 516 -33.10 37.75 13.42
C ARG A 516 -34.61 37.82 13.70
N VAL A 517 -35.36 36.76 13.40
CA VAL A 517 -36.80 36.70 13.71
C VAL A 517 -37.05 36.78 15.22
N LEU A 518 -36.30 36.01 16.01
CA LEU A 518 -36.40 36.07 17.48
C LEU A 518 -36.09 37.46 18.02
N MET A 519 -35.01 38.09 17.52
CA MET A 519 -34.61 39.43 17.94
C MET A 519 -35.65 40.49 17.60
N ASN A 520 -36.25 40.44 16.41
CA ASN A 520 -37.36 41.33 16.03
C ASN A 520 -38.58 41.11 16.93
N ASN A 521 -38.93 39.87 17.25
CA ASN A 521 -40.04 39.59 18.16
C ASN A 521 -39.77 40.12 19.57
N THR A 522 -38.55 39.95 20.10
CA THR A 522 -38.16 40.52 21.39
C THR A 522 -38.19 42.04 21.38
N LEU A 523 -37.69 42.68 20.31
CA LEU A 523 -37.71 44.13 20.16
C LEU A 523 -39.15 44.66 20.10
N ASN A 524 -40.00 44.04 19.29
CA ASN A 524 -41.42 44.40 19.18
C ASN A 524 -42.16 44.24 20.51
N ASN A 525 -41.90 43.16 21.24
CA ASN A 525 -42.46 42.95 22.57
C ASN A 525 -41.98 43.99 23.58
N ALA A 526 -40.70 44.38 23.52
CA ALA A 526 -40.15 45.45 24.37
C ALA A 526 -40.78 46.82 24.04
N VAL A 527 -40.90 47.16 22.75
CA VAL A 527 -41.56 48.40 22.29
C VAL A 527 -43.03 48.42 22.69
N ALA A 528 -43.76 47.31 22.51
CA ALA A 528 -45.15 47.18 22.95
C ALA A 528 -45.29 47.38 24.47
N LYS A 529 -44.37 46.83 25.25
CA LYS A 529 -44.32 47.01 26.70
C LYS A 529 -44.06 48.47 27.09
N VAL A 530 -43.12 49.14 26.43
CA VAL A 530 -42.84 50.58 26.65
C VAL A 530 -44.07 51.42 26.28
N ASN A 531 -44.68 51.20 25.11
CA ASN A 531 -45.88 51.92 24.68
C ASN A 531 -47.06 51.70 25.64
N SER A 532 -47.25 50.49 26.15
CA SER A 532 -48.28 50.21 27.17
C SER A 532 -48.01 50.98 28.48
N THR A 533 -46.74 51.12 28.86
CA THR A 533 -46.32 51.87 30.06
C THR A 533 -46.53 53.36 29.88
N ILE A 534 -46.24 53.91 28.69
CA ILE A 534 -46.49 55.31 28.35
C ILE A 534 -48.00 55.60 28.35
N GLN A 535 -48.84 54.73 27.79
CA GLN A 535 -50.30 54.91 27.83
C GLN A 535 -50.87 54.85 29.25
N LEU A 536 -50.34 53.97 30.10
CA LEU A 536 -50.68 53.93 31.52
C LEU A 536 -50.26 55.23 32.23
N SER A 537 -49.08 55.76 31.93
CA SER A 537 -48.59 57.01 32.51
C SER A 537 -49.38 58.24 32.03
N ALA A 538 -49.80 58.28 30.76
CA ALA A 538 -50.65 59.32 30.20
C ALA A 538 -52.05 59.33 30.84
N ARG A 539 -52.66 58.15 31.03
CA ARG A 539 -53.93 58.00 31.76
C ARG A 539 -53.82 58.45 33.22
N THR A 540 -52.70 58.21 33.90
CA THR A 540 -52.50 58.70 35.27
C THR A 540 -52.28 60.21 35.36
N MET A 541 -51.84 60.87 34.27
CA MET A 541 -51.74 62.34 34.22
C MET A 541 -53.10 63.00 33.91
N GLU A 542 -53.95 62.38 33.07
CA GLU A 542 -55.33 62.88 32.85
C GLU A 542 -56.23 62.78 34.09
N VAL A 543 -55.95 61.87 35.02
CA VAL A 543 -56.74 61.70 36.25
C VAL A 543 -56.32 62.68 37.36
N LYS A 544 -55.21 63.41 37.20
CA LYS A 544 -54.62 64.22 38.29
C LYS A 544 -54.74 65.73 38.19
N ASP A 545 -55.47 66.31 37.23
CA ASP A 545 -55.91 67.72 37.29
C ASP A 545 -57.01 68.08 36.26
N PRO A 546 -58.30 68.10 36.63
CA PRO A 546 -59.33 68.88 35.95
C PRO A 546 -59.50 70.22 36.69
N GLY A 547 -58.50 71.09 36.65
CA GLY A 547 -58.65 72.39 37.30
C GLY A 547 -57.38 73.11 37.69
N LEU A 548 -56.46 73.33 36.76
CA LEU A 548 -55.68 74.57 36.69
C LEU A 548 -54.96 74.61 35.33
N VAL A 549 -54.63 75.80 34.84
CA VAL A 549 -53.96 76.05 33.56
C VAL A 549 -54.89 76.15 32.33
N VAL A 550 -56.01 76.86 32.51
CA VAL A 550 -56.55 77.78 31.49
C VAL A 550 -55.70 79.08 31.42
N GLU A 551 -54.67 79.24 32.26
CA GLU A 551 -53.95 80.52 32.41
C GLU A 551 -52.48 80.54 31.93
N LYS A 552 -52.03 79.55 31.13
CA LYS A 552 -50.73 79.64 30.41
C LYS A 552 -50.84 79.58 28.88
N LYS A 553 -52.06 79.41 28.34
CA LYS A 553 -52.30 79.40 26.89
C LYS A 553 -52.34 80.81 26.25
N GLN A 554 -52.25 81.87 27.05
CA GLN A 554 -52.20 83.27 26.59
C GLN A 554 -50.83 83.95 26.69
N ARG A 555 -49.78 83.26 27.16
CA ARG A 555 -48.42 83.85 27.24
C ARG A 555 -47.36 83.21 26.34
N ALA A 556 -47.65 82.12 25.64
CA ALA A 556 -46.71 81.49 24.70
C ALA A 556 -47.08 81.73 23.22
N VAL A 557 -48.18 82.45 22.93
CA VAL A 557 -48.57 82.89 21.57
C VAL A 557 -47.82 84.16 21.16
N SER A 558 -46.95 84.70 22.03
CA SER A 558 -46.25 85.96 21.82
C SER A 558 -44.77 85.82 21.43
N GLU A 559 -44.15 84.64 21.52
CA GLU A 559 -42.69 84.50 21.35
C GLU A 559 -42.21 83.66 20.16
N ASP A 560 -43.04 82.83 19.51
CA ASP A 560 -42.57 82.00 18.37
C ASP A 560 -43.05 82.47 16.98
N ASN A 561 -43.64 83.67 16.89
CA ASN A 561 -43.74 84.42 15.62
C ASN A 561 -42.40 85.02 15.17
N LEU A 562 -41.26 84.56 15.72
CA LEU A 562 -39.94 85.11 15.46
C LEU A 562 -38.84 84.03 15.25
N SER A 563 -39.12 82.93 14.54
CA SER A 563 -38.01 82.08 14.03
C SER A 563 -38.33 81.22 12.79
N MET A 564 -39.37 81.54 12.01
CA MET A 564 -39.39 81.12 10.60
C MET A 564 -38.64 82.16 9.76
N GLY A 565 -37.37 81.88 9.48
CA GLY A 565 -36.54 82.70 8.60
C GLY A 565 -35.21 82.05 8.27
N THR A 566 -35.12 81.55 7.04
CA THR A 566 -33.91 81.39 6.20
C THR A 566 -32.94 80.21 6.42
N ASN A 567 -32.82 79.47 5.30
CA ASN A 567 -31.71 78.64 4.76
C ASN A 567 -31.43 77.24 5.31
#